data_AF-A0A380S4D5-F1
#
_entry.id   AF-A0A380S4D5-F1
#
_cell.length_a   1.000
_cell.length_b   1.000
_cell.length_c   1.000
_cell.angle_alpha   90.00
_cell.angle_beta   90.00
_cell.angle_gamma   90.00
#
_symmetry.space_group_name_H-M   'P 1'
#
loop_
_entity.id
_entity.type
_entity.pdbx_description
1 polymer ?
#
loop_
_entity_poly.entity_id
_entity_poly.type
_entity_poly.pdbx_seq_one_letter_code
_entity_poly.pdbx_strand_id
1 'polypeptide(L)' 'MLISTDTLISITEANQNFSKVARLVDEKGAAVIMKNNAPKYIVIEFSKIPESAEVADKAAVTLAKKLISDKK' A
#
# COMPACT_ATOMS: atom_id res chain seq x y z
N MET A 1 -7.73 1.16 -18.66
CA MET A 1 -6.72 1.28 -17.57
C MET A 1 -6.80 0.01 -16.75
N LEU A 2 -5.79 -0.86 -16.81
CA LEU A 2 -5.70 -2.00 -15.90
C LEU A 2 -5.04 -1.51 -14.61
N ILE A 3 -5.86 -1.16 -13.62
CA ILE A 3 -5.36 -0.98 -12.26
C ILE A 3 -5.06 -2.38 -11.77
N SER A 4 -3.80 -2.70 -11.46
CA SER A 4 -3.44 -3.99 -10.86
C SER A 4 -4.18 -4.12 -9.52
N THR A 5 -5.27 -4.88 -9.54
CA THR A 5 -6.21 -5.08 -8.43
C THR A 5 -5.64 -5.91 -7.31
N ASP A 6 -4.50 -6.56 -7.53
CA ASP A 6 -3.96 -7.61 -6.69
C ASP A 6 -3.52 -7.12 -5.32
N THR A 7 -3.26 -5.82 -5.16
CA THR A 7 -2.88 -5.21 -3.87
C THR A 7 -4.00 -4.39 -3.22
N LEU A 8 -5.21 -4.36 -3.80
CA LEU A 8 -6.34 -3.59 -3.30
C LEU A 8 -7.18 -4.43 -2.33
N ILE A 9 -7.32 -3.97 -1.09
CA ILE A 9 -8.15 -4.60 -0.06
C ILE A 9 -9.16 -3.57 0.46
N SER A 10 -10.41 -3.99 0.71
CA SER A 10 -11.38 -3.12 1.36
C SER A 10 -11.03 -2.91 2.85
N ILE A 11 -11.40 -1.77 3.42
CA ILE A 11 -11.19 -1.51 4.86
C ILE A 11 -11.89 -2.55 5.74
N THR A 12 -13.05 -3.04 5.30
CA THR A 12 -13.79 -4.10 6.00
C THR A 12 -12.98 -5.39 6.06
N GLU A 13 -12.40 -5.80 4.94
CA GLU A 13 -11.58 -7.01 4.86
C GLU A 13 -10.26 -6.85 5.62
N ALA A 14 -9.60 -5.70 5.51
CA ALA A 14 -8.39 -5.41 6.28
C ALA A 14 -8.63 -5.50 7.80
N ASN A 15 -9.78 -4.98 8.27
CA ASN A 15 -10.15 -5.03 9.68
C ASN A 15 -10.52 -6.43 10.16
N GLN A 16 -11.10 -7.27 9.28
CA GLN A 16 -11.49 -8.63 9.63
C GLN A 16 -10.33 -9.61 9.60
N ASN A 17 -9.34 -9.39 8.72
CA ASN A 17 -8.22 -10.30 8.55
C ASN A 17 -6.93 -9.55 8.21
N PHE A 18 -6.38 -8.85 9.20
CA PHE A 18 -5.13 -8.12 9.02
C PHE A 18 -3.95 -9.03 8.65
N SER A 19 -3.96 -10.30 9.10
CA SER A 19 -2.94 -11.28 8.71
C SER A 19 -2.91 -11.53 7.19
N LYS A 20 -4.06 -11.44 6.50
CA LYS A 20 -4.11 -11.50 5.04
C LYS A 20 -3.45 -10.28 4.41
N VAL A 21 -3.64 -9.10 4.98
CA VAL A 21 -2.98 -7.86 4.55
C VAL A 21 -1.47 -7.97 4.72
N ALA A 22 -1.00 -8.48 5.86
CA ALA A 22 0.43 -8.66 6.13
C ALA A 22 1.07 -9.61 5.11
N ARG A 23 0.47 -10.78 4.85
CA ARG A 23 0.97 -11.71 3.82
C ARG A 23 1.03 -11.08 2.43
N LEU A 24 0.02 -10.28 2.08
CA LEU A 24 0.00 -9.57 0.81
C LEU A 24 1.15 -8.55 0.73
N VAL A 25 1.48 -7.90 1.83
CA VAL A 25 2.66 -7.02 1.94
C VAL A 25 3.96 -7.82 1.85
N ASP A 26 4.06 -8.99 2.45
CA ASP A 26 5.26 -9.84 2.35
C ASP A 26 5.50 -10.29 0.89
N GLU A 27 4.45 -10.72 0.20
CA GLU A 27 4.52 -11.21 -1.18
C GLU A 27 4.69 -10.08 -2.21
N LYS A 28 3.94 -8.99 -2.04
CA LYS A 28 3.84 -7.91 -3.03
C LYS A 28 4.56 -6.64 -2.60
N GLY A 29 5.17 -6.58 -1.42
CA GLY A 29 5.87 -5.42 -0.86
C GLY A 29 4.97 -4.29 -0.34
N ALA A 30 3.71 -4.26 -0.73
CA ALA A 30 2.74 -3.25 -0.32
C ALA A 30 1.29 -3.74 -0.49
N ALA A 31 0.39 -3.24 0.35
CA ALA A 31 -1.05 -3.40 0.23
C ALA A 31 -1.73 -2.04 0.35
N VAL A 32 -2.74 -1.80 -0.48
CA VAL A 32 -3.51 -0.54 -0.50
C VAL A 32 -4.91 -0.83 0.03
N ILE A 33 -5.31 -0.10 1.06
CA ILE A 33 -6.61 -0.26 1.70
C ILE A 33 -7.57 0.81 1.17
N MET A 34 -8.71 0.36 0.65
CA MET A 34 -9.78 1.19 0.12
C MET A 34 -10.86 1.46 1.17
N LYS A 35 -11.33 2.70 1.23
CA LYS A 35 -12.52 3.12 1.99
C LYS A 35 -13.47 3.86 1.05
N ASN A 36 -14.74 3.46 1.00
CA ASN A 36 -15.75 4.04 0.09
C ASN A 36 -15.31 4.02 -1.37
N ASN A 37 -14.78 2.88 -1.84
CA ASN A 37 -14.24 2.69 -3.18
C ASN A 37 -13.08 3.62 -3.59
N ALA A 38 -12.43 4.28 -2.62
CA ALA A 38 -11.25 5.12 -2.85
C ALA A 38 -10.06 4.61 -2.02
N PRO A 39 -8.84 4.56 -2.60
CA PRO A 39 -7.62 4.30 -1.83
C PRO A 39 -7.47 5.31 -0.69
N LYS A 40 -7.36 4.83 0.55
CA LYS A 40 -7.29 5.69 1.74
C LYS A 40 -6.06 5.44 2.60
N TYR A 41 -5.56 4.20 2.65
CA TYR A 41 -4.38 3.83 3.42
C TYR A 41 -3.46 2.92 2.60
N ILE A 42 -2.19 2.85 2.99
CA ILE A 42 -1.21 1.92 2.45
C ILE A 42 -0.46 1.25 3.60
N VAL A 43 -0.18 -0.03 3.45
CA VAL A 43 0.69 -0.81 4.33
C VAL A 43 1.88 -1.26 3.48
N ILE A 44 3.09 -1.01 3.96
CA ILE A 44 4.33 -1.36 3.27
C ILE A 44 5.31 -1.99 4.26
N GLU A 45 6.18 -2.83 3.74
CA GLU A 45 7.28 -3.39 4.51
C GLU A 45 8.27 -2.28 4.88
N PHE A 46 8.68 -2.21 6.15
CA PHE A 46 9.55 -1.14 6.66
C PHE A 46 10.90 -1.08 5.92
N SER A 47 11.46 -2.23 5.58
CA SER A 47 12.73 -2.37 4.84
C SER A 47 12.70 -1.75 3.44
N LYS A 48 11.51 -1.58 2.84
CA LYS A 48 11.32 -0.97 1.53
C LYS A 48 11.16 0.55 1.58
N ILE A 49 11.14 1.14 2.78
CA ILE A 49 11.13 2.58 2.96
C ILE A 49 12.57 3.08 2.75
N PRO A 50 12.85 3.89 1.72
CA PRO A 50 14.19 4.41 1.52
C PRO A 50 14.56 5.34 2.68
N GLU A 51 15.77 5.22 3.24
CA GLU A 51 16.26 6.05 4.36
C GLU A 51 16.22 7.56 4.06
N SER A 52 16.27 7.94 2.77
CA SER A 52 16.14 9.33 2.31
C SER A 52 14.70 9.87 2.38
N ALA A 53 13.72 9.03 2.73
CA ALA A 53 12.36 9.45 2.99
C ALA A 53 12.30 10.13 4.36
N GLU A 54 12.79 11.37 4.45
CA GLU A 54 12.32 12.25 5.51
C GLU A 54 10.79 12.30 5.41
N VAL A 55 10.11 11.76 6.41
CA VAL A 55 8.65 11.58 6.48
C VAL A 55 7.98 12.94 6.74
N ALA A 56 8.32 13.94 5.93
CA ALA A 56 7.62 15.21 5.86
C ALA A 56 6.46 15.02 4.88
N ASP A 57 5.32 14.54 5.40
CA ASP A 57 3.94 14.44 4.87
C ASP A 57 3.68 14.37 3.34
N LYS A 58 4.30 15.23 2.52
CA LYS A 58 4.24 15.22 1.05
C LYS A 58 5.13 14.14 0.42
N ALA A 59 6.27 13.80 1.04
CA ALA A 59 7.18 12.78 0.52
C ALA A 59 6.57 11.38 0.60
N ALA A 60 5.86 11.05 1.69
CA ALA A 60 5.20 9.77 1.88
C ALA A 60 4.12 9.49 0.80
N VAL A 61 3.33 10.51 0.45
CA VAL A 61 2.31 10.39 -0.63
C VAL A 61 2.96 10.21 -2.00
N THR A 62 4.09 10.89 -2.25
CA THR A 62 4.82 10.77 -3.51
C THR A 62 5.50 9.41 -3.64
N LEU A 63 6.08 8.90 -2.55
CA LEU A 63 6.63 7.54 -2.47
C LEU A 63 5.54 6.49 -2.65
N ALA A 64 4.40 6.63 -1.98
CA ALA A 64 3.27 5.73 -2.17
C ALA A 64 2.82 5.68 -3.64
N LYS A 65 2.69 6.85 -4.31
CA LYS A 65 2.35 6.91 -5.74
C LYS A 65 3.40 6.25 -6.63
N LYS A 66 4.69 6.47 -6.34
CA LYS A 66 5.79 5.88 -7.11
C LYS A 66 5.84 4.36 -6.93
N LEU A 67 5.69 3.86 -5.70
CA LEU A 67 5.66 2.43 -5.39
C LEU A 67 4.46 1.71 -6.02
N ILE A 68 3.31 2.36 -6.10
CA ILE A 68 2.12 1.84 -6.81
C ILE A 68 2.36 1.82 -8.34
N SER A 69 3.19 2.71 -8.88
CA SER A 69 3.44 2.84 -10.32
C SER A 69 4.62 2.01 -10.83
N ASP A 70 5.63 1.77 -9.99
CA ASP A 70 6.88 1.07 -10.37
C ASP A 70 6.77 -0.46 -10.35
N LYS A 71 5.66 -1.03 -9.85
CA LYS A 71 5.39 -2.48 -9.96
C LYS A 71 4.74 -2.81 -11.30
N LYS A 72 5.58 -2.84 -12.33
CA LYS A 72 5.28 -3.41 -13.65
C LYS A 72 5.65 -4.88 -13.70
#